data_AF-A0A1Y4NGW3-F1
#
_entry.id   AF-A0A1Y4NGW3-F1
#
_cell.length_a   1.000
_cell.length_b   1.000
_cell.length_c   1.000
_cell.angle_alpha   90.00
_cell.angle_beta   90.00
_cell.angle_gamma   90.00
#
_symmetry.space_group_name_H-M   'P 1'
#
loop_
_entity.id
_entity.type
_entity.pdbx_description
1 polymer ?
#
loop_
_entity_poly.entity_id
_entity_poly.type
_entity_poly.pdbx_seq_one_letter_code
_entity_poly.pdbx_strand_id
1 'polypeptide(L)'
;MNIWNPWHGCSKISPGCKNCYVYRRDAMYGKDSSVVSKTKNFNFPLAKARNGDYKLQSCDGKVYTCMTSDFFLPEADCWRREAWSMIRERPDLEFVIITKRIERFYEELPLDWGQGYKNVTIICTCENQEMADKRLKIFLELPIINREIIEEPMLEKINIEKYLATGKISCVTCGGESGDNPRPCDYGWILDTREQCVRQNVSFHFKQTGGKFIKDGKVYLIDRKYQQTQAERAGIDFTPVKFSESEFQELFERLKKSEFRSSFKLKQRDREYIESKGIEKIESHCRDFIRERLAPKDISNDGKQTPMKGHPVFIAQHATATCCRGCLYKWHRIAPGRELTACEQDYVVSVIMEWIRSQIEQ
;
A
#
# COMPACT_ATOMS: atom_id res chain seq x y z
N MET A 1 -17.60 -6.42 7.35
CA MET A 1 -16.69 -5.33 7.77
C MET A 1 -16.94 -5.05 9.23
N ASN A 2 -15.94 -5.27 10.09
CA ASN A 2 -16.05 -4.91 11.50
C ASN A 2 -15.82 -3.42 11.67
N ILE A 3 -16.67 -2.78 12.45
CA ILE A 3 -16.61 -1.34 12.68
C ILE A 3 -16.61 -1.07 14.17
N TRP A 4 -15.67 -0.26 14.62
CA TRP A 4 -15.64 0.29 15.97
C TRP A 4 -15.71 1.82 15.90
N ASN A 5 -16.81 2.40 16.36
CA ASN A 5 -16.99 3.85 16.45
C ASN A 5 -16.94 4.26 17.93
N PRO A 6 -15.76 4.54 18.52
CA PRO A 6 -15.66 4.91 19.93
C PRO A 6 -16.32 6.27 20.23
N TRP A 7 -16.30 7.17 19.27
CA TRP A 7 -17.06 8.42 19.25
C TRP A 7 -17.74 8.62 17.90
N HIS A 8 -18.60 9.61 17.84
CA HIS A 8 -19.38 9.98 16.67
C HIS A 8 -19.42 11.50 16.53
N GLY A 9 -19.53 11.99 15.30
CA GLY A 9 -19.45 13.42 14.98
C GLY A 9 -18.04 13.82 14.54
N CYS A 10 -17.92 14.92 13.79
CA CYS A 10 -16.66 15.39 13.24
C CYS A 10 -16.82 16.83 12.71
N SER A 11 -15.78 17.65 12.80
CA SER A 11 -15.70 18.94 12.10
C SER A 11 -15.24 18.78 10.63
N LYS A 12 -15.73 19.60 9.70
CA LYS A 12 -15.24 19.58 8.31
C LYS A 12 -13.94 20.40 8.22
N ILE A 13 -12.87 19.82 7.66
CA ILE A 13 -11.54 20.46 7.63
C ILE A 13 -10.90 20.58 6.25
N SER A 14 -11.52 20.01 5.22
CA SER A 14 -10.95 20.00 3.86
C SER A 14 -12.03 19.78 2.79
N PRO A 15 -11.73 20.02 1.50
CA PRO A 15 -12.70 19.92 0.41
C PRO A 15 -13.40 18.55 0.31
N GLY A 16 -12.73 17.46 0.70
CA GLY A 16 -13.31 16.12 0.74
C GLY A 16 -14.48 16.00 1.74
N CYS A 17 -14.58 16.87 2.74
CA CYS A 17 -15.64 16.85 3.73
C CYS A 17 -16.97 17.47 3.24
N LYS A 18 -16.97 18.17 2.10
CA LYS A 18 -18.12 18.96 1.62
C LYS A 18 -19.42 18.15 1.63
N ASN A 19 -19.42 16.98 0.99
CA ASN A 19 -20.58 16.09 0.86
C ASN A 19 -20.48 14.85 1.79
N CYS A 20 -19.85 14.99 2.96
CA CYS A 20 -19.64 13.90 3.91
C CYS A 20 -20.94 13.12 4.21
N TYR A 21 -20.88 11.79 4.06
CA TYR A 21 -22.04 10.92 4.24
C TYR A 21 -22.57 10.90 5.68
N VAL A 22 -21.71 11.13 6.69
CA VAL A 22 -22.11 11.20 8.11
C VAL A 22 -23.06 12.37 8.32
N TYR A 23 -22.66 13.57 7.86
CA TYR A 23 -23.50 14.78 7.89
C TYR A 23 -24.83 14.58 7.18
N ARG A 24 -24.81 13.95 6.00
CA ARG A 24 -26.02 13.69 5.23
C ARG A 24 -26.97 12.74 5.96
N ARG A 25 -26.44 11.62 6.48
CA ARG A 25 -27.22 10.60 7.17
C ARG A 25 -27.79 11.14 8.48
N ASP A 26 -26.99 11.84 9.27
CA ASP A 26 -27.43 12.34 10.57
C ASP A 26 -28.49 13.45 10.41
N ALA A 27 -28.39 14.28 9.37
CA ALA A 27 -29.43 15.26 9.02
C ALA A 27 -30.80 14.63 8.73
N MET A 28 -30.85 13.41 8.15
CA MET A 28 -32.11 12.68 7.94
C MET A 28 -32.81 12.30 9.27
N TYR A 29 -32.06 12.28 10.36
CA TYR A 29 -32.56 12.00 11.71
C TYR A 29 -32.56 13.26 12.61
N GLY A 30 -32.37 14.45 12.04
CA GLY A 30 -32.33 15.71 12.79
C GLY A 30 -31.15 15.84 13.75
N LYS A 31 -30.05 15.10 13.52
CA LYS A 31 -28.86 15.10 14.37
C LYS A 31 -27.76 15.98 13.78
N ASP A 32 -27.15 16.81 14.62
CA ASP A 32 -25.99 17.63 14.26
C ASP A 32 -24.68 16.83 14.37
N SER A 33 -24.07 16.52 13.22
CA SER A 33 -22.79 15.81 13.17
C SER A 33 -21.58 16.64 13.62
N SER A 34 -21.71 17.95 13.81
CA SER A 34 -20.63 18.79 14.33
C SER A 34 -20.41 18.58 15.83
N VAL A 35 -21.42 18.07 16.54
CA VAL A 35 -21.35 17.74 17.96
C VAL A 35 -20.70 16.36 18.16
N VAL A 36 -19.47 16.37 18.66
CA VAL A 36 -18.72 15.15 18.95
C VAL A 36 -19.17 14.55 20.29
N SER A 37 -19.47 13.25 20.31
CA SER A 37 -19.83 12.53 21.54
C SER A 37 -19.29 11.10 21.58
N LYS A 38 -18.91 10.64 22.79
CA LYS A 38 -18.55 9.24 23.09
C LYS A 38 -19.76 8.34 22.82
N THR A 39 -19.57 7.22 22.14
CA THR A 39 -20.68 6.29 21.84
C THR A 39 -20.81 5.19 22.89
N LYS A 40 -21.95 4.49 22.88
CA LYS A 40 -22.14 3.26 23.67
C LYS A 40 -21.21 2.11 23.25
N ASN A 41 -20.63 2.18 22.05
CA ASN A 41 -19.70 1.18 21.51
C ASN A 41 -18.25 1.50 21.87
N PHE A 42 -18.00 2.47 22.75
CA PHE A 42 -16.64 2.84 23.15
C PHE A 42 -15.81 1.64 23.60
N ASN A 43 -16.33 0.78 24.48
CA ASN A 43 -15.63 -0.41 24.99
C ASN A 43 -15.76 -1.66 24.11
N PHE A 44 -16.19 -1.53 22.84
CA PHE A 44 -16.51 -2.70 22.00
C PHE A 44 -15.32 -3.67 21.75
N PRO A 45 -14.06 -3.22 21.59
CA PRO A 45 -12.92 -4.13 21.50
C PRO A 45 -12.75 -5.06 22.70
N LEU A 46 -13.23 -4.66 23.88
CA LEU A 46 -13.17 -5.49 25.09
C LEU A 46 -14.50 -6.15 25.43
N ALA A 47 -15.56 -5.90 24.65
CA ALA A 47 -16.87 -6.45 24.91
C ALA A 47 -16.85 -7.97 24.75
N LYS A 48 -17.34 -8.70 25.76
CA LYS A 48 -17.42 -10.16 25.77
C LYS A 48 -18.86 -10.65 25.58
N ALA A 49 -19.00 -11.82 24.97
CA ALA A 49 -20.24 -12.59 24.94
C ALA A 49 -20.43 -13.35 26.26
N ARG A 50 -21.59 -14.00 26.43
CA ARG A 50 -21.93 -14.74 27.67
C ARG A 50 -21.00 -15.92 27.95
N ASN A 51 -20.39 -16.48 26.91
CA ASN A 51 -19.44 -17.58 27.00
C ASN A 51 -18.01 -17.12 27.38
N GLY A 52 -17.78 -15.81 27.58
CA GLY A 52 -16.49 -15.26 27.96
C GLY A 52 -15.61 -14.81 26.79
N ASP A 53 -15.94 -15.18 25.56
CA ASP A 53 -15.19 -14.79 24.36
C ASP A 53 -15.41 -13.32 24.01
N TYR A 54 -14.41 -12.68 23.40
CA TYR A 54 -14.59 -11.35 22.84
C TYR A 54 -15.62 -11.36 21.71
N LYS A 55 -16.43 -10.30 21.59
CA LYS A 55 -17.39 -10.18 20.49
C LYS A 55 -16.70 -9.90 19.15
N LEU A 56 -15.54 -9.26 19.17
CA LEU A 56 -14.69 -9.06 18.01
C LEU A 56 -13.65 -10.16 17.96
N GLN A 57 -13.65 -10.97 16.90
CA GLN A 57 -12.71 -12.05 16.66
C GLN A 57 -11.73 -11.67 15.54
N SER A 58 -10.49 -12.16 15.63
CA SER A 58 -9.45 -11.90 14.63
C SER A 58 -9.79 -12.50 13.25
N CYS A 59 -10.52 -13.62 13.22
CA CYS A 59 -10.98 -14.26 11.99
C CYS A 59 -12.04 -13.45 11.22
N ASP A 60 -12.66 -12.44 11.84
CA ASP A 60 -13.66 -11.60 11.21
C ASP A 60 -13.03 -10.49 10.31
N GLY A 61 -11.70 -10.41 10.28
CA GLY A 61 -10.93 -9.45 9.50
C GLY A 61 -10.72 -8.10 10.21
N LYS A 62 -10.28 -7.10 9.43
CA LYS A 62 -9.88 -5.79 9.95
C LYS A 62 -11.01 -5.05 10.68
N VAL A 63 -10.65 -4.34 11.75
CA VAL A 63 -11.55 -3.47 12.53
C VAL A 63 -11.39 -2.02 12.10
N TYR A 64 -12.35 -1.53 11.32
CA TYR A 64 -12.37 -0.15 10.85
C TYR A 64 -12.84 0.78 11.96
N THR A 65 -11.95 1.68 12.37
CA THR A 65 -12.14 2.56 13.52
C THR A 65 -12.58 3.95 13.07
N CYS A 66 -13.55 4.53 13.78
CA CYS A 66 -14.07 5.89 13.52
C CYS A 66 -14.69 6.08 12.13
N MET A 67 -15.46 5.11 11.64
CA MET A 67 -16.19 5.28 10.38
C MET A 67 -17.19 6.44 10.42
N THR A 68 -17.72 6.81 11.58
CA THR A 68 -18.64 7.96 11.75
C THR A 68 -18.01 9.18 12.45
N SER A 69 -16.69 9.27 12.47
CA SER A 69 -15.93 10.36 13.12
C SER A 69 -14.51 10.43 12.51
N ASP A 70 -13.57 11.09 13.18
CA ASP A 70 -12.13 11.00 12.89
C ASP A 70 -11.41 10.68 14.21
N PHE A 71 -10.38 9.84 14.19
CA PHE A 71 -9.73 9.36 15.42
C PHE A 71 -8.94 10.47 16.15
N PHE A 72 -8.44 11.45 15.41
CA PHE A 72 -7.61 12.54 15.94
C PHE A 72 -8.39 13.84 16.18
N LEU A 73 -9.70 13.75 16.47
CA LEU A 73 -10.53 14.90 16.85
C LEU A 73 -10.11 15.48 18.21
N PRO A 74 -9.91 16.81 18.34
CA PRO A 74 -9.62 17.45 19.63
C PRO A 74 -10.63 17.09 20.72
N GLU A 75 -11.92 17.05 20.38
CA GLU A 75 -13.00 16.74 21.32
C GLU A 75 -12.93 15.31 21.86
N ALA A 76 -12.18 14.43 21.19
CA ALA A 76 -11.95 13.05 21.60
C ALA A 76 -10.63 12.85 22.38
N ASP A 77 -9.80 13.90 22.57
CA ASP A 77 -8.52 13.81 23.29
C ASP A 77 -8.71 13.14 24.67
N CYS A 78 -9.73 13.55 25.42
CA CYS A 78 -10.04 13.02 26.75
C CYS A 78 -10.42 11.52 26.78
N TRP A 79 -10.72 10.91 25.63
CA TRP A 79 -11.03 9.47 25.53
C TRP A 79 -9.98 8.68 24.74
N ARG A 80 -9.11 9.37 23.97
CA ARG A 80 -8.19 8.72 23.03
C ARG A 80 -7.19 7.80 23.71
N ARG A 81 -6.66 8.20 24.89
CA ARG A 81 -5.72 7.37 25.65
C ARG A 81 -6.31 6.02 26.06
N GLU A 82 -7.58 6.01 26.45
CA GLU A 82 -8.31 4.78 26.78
C GLU A 82 -8.60 3.94 25.52
N ALA A 83 -8.90 4.58 24.38
CA ALA A 83 -9.00 3.90 23.08
C ALA A 83 -7.68 3.23 22.65
N TRP A 84 -6.54 3.90 22.82
CA TRP A 84 -5.22 3.30 22.57
C TRP A 84 -4.95 2.10 23.48
N SER A 85 -5.33 2.17 24.76
CA SER A 85 -5.19 1.04 25.69
C SER A 85 -5.95 -0.20 25.20
N MET A 86 -7.16 -0.03 24.68
CA MET A 86 -7.95 -1.14 24.12
C MET A 86 -7.31 -1.73 22.85
N ILE A 87 -6.76 -0.88 21.97
CA ILE A 87 -6.04 -1.34 20.77
C ILE A 87 -4.81 -2.18 21.17
N ARG A 88 -4.08 -1.74 22.19
CA ARG A 88 -2.92 -2.46 22.72
C ARG A 88 -3.28 -3.78 23.39
N GLU A 89 -4.39 -3.84 24.12
CA GLU A 89 -4.88 -5.07 24.78
C GLU A 89 -5.38 -6.12 23.78
N ARG A 90 -5.66 -5.71 22.54
CA ARG A 90 -6.13 -6.58 21.46
C ARG A 90 -5.11 -6.72 20.32
N PRO A 91 -3.89 -7.26 20.58
CA PRO A 91 -2.88 -7.44 19.55
C PRO A 91 -3.28 -8.48 18.50
N ASP A 92 -4.30 -9.29 18.78
CA ASP A 92 -4.90 -10.26 17.86
C ASP A 92 -5.77 -9.62 16.75
N LEU A 93 -6.19 -8.37 16.93
CA LEU A 93 -7.01 -7.62 15.96
C LEU A 93 -6.16 -6.65 15.14
N GLU A 94 -6.43 -6.53 13.84
CA GLU A 94 -5.89 -5.46 12.99
C GLU A 94 -6.84 -4.25 12.98
N PHE A 95 -6.42 -3.14 13.57
CA PHE A 95 -7.18 -1.89 13.58
C PHE A 95 -6.79 -0.99 12.41
N VAL A 96 -7.79 -0.49 11.68
CA VAL A 96 -7.61 0.47 10.59
C VAL A 96 -8.16 1.82 11.00
N ILE A 97 -7.32 2.85 10.99
CA ILE A 97 -7.68 4.23 11.32
C ILE A 97 -7.48 5.09 10.08
N ILE A 98 -8.57 5.62 9.53
CA ILE A 98 -8.54 6.54 8.39
C ILE A 98 -8.69 7.97 8.94
N THR A 99 -7.81 8.88 8.55
CA THR A 99 -7.84 10.26 9.08
C THR A 99 -7.52 11.32 8.03
N LYS A 100 -8.06 12.51 8.25
CA LYS A 100 -7.70 13.76 7.56
C LYS A 100 -6.88 14.72 8.45
N ARG A 101 -6.60 14.31 9.70
CA ARG A 101 -5.99 15.09 10.80
C ARG A 101 -4.64 14.53 11.22
N ILE A 102 -3.84 14.11 10.25
CA ILE A 102 -2.58 13.43 10.54
C ILE A 102 -1.59 14.33 11.31
N GLU A 103 -1.74 15.65 11.22
CA GLU A 103 -1.00 16.64 11.99
C GLU A 103 -1.19 16.54 13.52
N ARG A 104 -2.29 15.90 13.98
CA ARG A 104 -2.58 15.69 15.40
C ARG A 104 -2.13 14.31 15.91
N PHE A 105 -1.30 13.60 15.17
CA PHE A 105 -0.90 12.24 15.51
C PHE A 105 -0.34 12.08 16.93
N TYR A 106 0.48 13.03 17.39
CA TYR A 106 1.11 12.97 18.71
C TYR A 106 0.16 13.32 19.88
N GLU A 107 -1.01 13.88 19.59
CA GLU A 107 -1.97 14.26 20.63
C GLU A 107 -2.53 13.01 21.30
N GLU A 108 -2.26 12.85 22.60
CA GLU A 108 -2.65 11.67 23.38
C GLU A 108 -2.09 10.34 22.84
N LEU A 109 -0.90 10.38 22.23
CA LEU A 109 -0.16 9.18 21.84
C LEU A 109 0.35 8.44 23.10
N PRO A 110 0.25 7.10 23.18
CA PRO A 110 0.67 6.38 24.37
C PRO A 110 2.20 6.38 24.51
N LEU A 111 2.70 6.39 25.76
CA LEU A 111 4.15 6.47 26.05
C LEU A 111 4.94 5.26 25.51
N ASP A 112 4.29 4.12 25.37
CA ASP A 112 4.87 2.87 24.85
C ASP A 112 4.75 2.74 23.32
N TRP A 113 4.36 3.81 22.61
CA TRP A 113 4.18 3.77 21.16
C TRP A 113 5.43 3.33 20.39
N GLY A 114 6.62 3.77 20.82
CA GLY A 114 7.89 3.42 20.18
C GLY A 114 7.91 3.76 18.70
N GLN A 115 8.12 2.76 17.84
CA GLN A 115 8.09 2.88 16.37
C GLN A 115 6.71 2.65 15.75
N GLY A 116 5.69 2.40 16.57
CA GLY A 116 4.32 2.13 16.17
C GLY A 116 3.83 0.74 16.59
N TYR A 117 2.51 0.60 16.73
CA TYR A 117 1.87 -0.69 16.98
C TYR A 117 1.72 -1.50 15.69
N LYS A 118 2.19 -2.76 15.70
CA LYS A 118 2.15 -3.66 14.52
C LYS A 118 0.73 -4.00 14.06
N ASN A 119 -0.23 -3.99 14.98
CA ASN A 119 -1.62 -4.30 14.74
C ASN A 119 -2.46 -3.06 14.35
N VAL A 120 -1.81 -1.95 14.03
CA VAL A 120 -2.46 -0.69 13.62
C VAL A 120 -2.02 -0.31 12.21
N THR A 121 -2.99 -0.03 11.35
CA THR A 121 -2.82 0.57 10.03
C THR A 121 -3.41 1.98 10.05
N ILE A 122 -2.58 2.99 9.79
CA ILE A 122 -3.04 4.37 9.63
C ILE A 122 -3.15 4.67 8.14
N ILE A 123 -4.30 5.19 7.73
CA ILE A 123 -4.59 5.58 6.36
C ILE A 123 -4.76 7.09 6.29
N CYS A 124 -3.89 7.76 5.54
CA CYS A 124 -3.96 9.20 5.34
C CYS A 124 -4.86 9.53 4.14
N THR A 125 -5.93 10.30 4.35
CA THR A 125 -6.77 10.74 3.22
C THR A 125 -6.12 11.91 2.48
N CYS A 126 -6.07 11.82 1.15
CA CYS A 126 -5.59 12.87 0.25
C CYS A 126 -6.59 13.06 -0.90
N GLU A 127 -7.56 13.97 -0.74
CA GLU A 127 -8.60 14.16 -1.77
C GLU A 127 -8.17 14.99 -2.99
N ASN A 128 -7.05 15.72 -2.90
CA ASN A 128 -6.48 16.58 -3.93
C ASN A 128 -4.97 16.78 -3.70
N GLN A 129 -4.25 17.41 -4.64
CA GLN A 129 -2.81 17.61 -4.59
C GLN A 129 -2.38 18.45 -3.38
N GLU A 130 -3.11 19.52 -3.07
CA GLU A 130 -2.83 20.38 -1.92
C GLU A 130 -2.84 19.58 -0.61
N MET A 131 -3.86 18.74 -0.40
CA MET A 131 -3.96 17.90 0.80
C MET A 131 -2.91 16.78 0.80
N ALA A 132 -2.58 16.21 -0.36
CA ALA A 132 -1.50 15.24 -0.48
C ALA A 132 -0.17 15.85 -0.05
N ASP A 133 0.20 17.01 -0.60
CA ASP A 133 1.47 17.67 -0.30
C ASP A 133 1.55 18.09 1.18
N LYS A 134 0.45 18.61 1.73
CA LYS A 134 0.36 19.01 3.14
C LYS A 134 0.49 17.83 4.09
N ARG A 135 -0.28 16.77 3.87
CA ARG A 135 -0.42 15.68 4.84
C ARG A 135 0.69 14.64 4.72
N LEU A 136 1.10 14.27 3.51
CA LEU A 136 2.09 13.21 3.30
C LEU A 136 3.49 13.61 3.76
N LYS A 137 3.83 14.90 3.69
CA LYS A 137 5.07 15.43 4.28
C LYS A 137 5.19 15.14 5.77
N ILE A 138 4.09 15.27 6.52
CA ILE A 138 4.05 14.95 7.96
C ILE A 138 4.01 13.43 8.13
N PHE A 139 3.10 12.77 7.42
CA PHE A 139 2.80 11.35 7.59
C PHE A 139 4.01 10.41 7.43
N LEU A 140 4.94 10.75 6.52
CA LEU A 140 6.13 9.96 6.26
C LEU A 140 7.19 10.02 7.37
N GLU A 141 7.16 11.06 8.21
CA GLU A 141 8.10 11.26 9.33
C GLU A 141 7.58 10.66 10.65
N LEU A 142 6.29 10.35 10.74
CA LEU A 142 5.67 9.82 11.95
C LEU A 142 6.12 8.37 12.24
N PRO A 143 6.24 7.93 13.50
CA PRO A 143 6.60 6.54 13.86
C PRO A 143 5.42 5.59 13.65
N ILE A 144 5.11 5.25 12.40
CA ILE A 144 4.02 4.35 12.03
C ILE A 144 4.63 3.14 11.30
N ILE A 145 4.14 1.93 11.59
CA ILE A 145 4.62 0.72 10.90
C ILE A 145 3.86 0.55 9.58
N ASN A 146 2.53 0.47 9.64
CA ASN A 146 1.68 0.26 8.46
C ASN A 146 1.04 1.58 8.03
N ARG A 147 1.48 2.11 6.88
CA ARG A 147 0.95 3.34 6.28
C ARG A 147 0.27 3.06 4.95
N GLU A 148 -0.95 3.55 4.79
CA GLU A 148 -1.66 3.55 3.52
C GLU A 148 -2.15 4.96 3.17
N ILE A 149 -2.47 5.18 1.90
CA ILE A 149 -3.08 6.41 1.39
C ILE A 149 -4.47 6.10 0.86
N ILE A 150 -5.40 7.02 1.08
CA ILE A 150 -6.71 6.96 0.43
C ILE A 150 -7.06 8.27 -0.28
N GLU A 151 -7.36 8.19 -1.56
CA GLU A 151 -7.82 9.29 -2.40
C GLU A 151 -9.34 9.15 -2.58
N GLU A 152 -10.10 9.36 -1.50
CA GLU A 152 -11.55 9.20 -1.49
C GLU A 152 -12.26 10.26 -0.61
N PRO A 153 -13.12 11.12 -1.19
CA PRO A 153 -13.36 11.22 -2.63
C PRO A 153 -12.12 11.78 -3.35
N MET A 154 -11.75 11.20 -4.49
CA MET A 154 -10.76 11.79 -5.41
C MET A 154 -11.40 12.98 -6.13
N LEU A 155 -10.83 14.18 -5.98
CA LEU A 155 -11.41 15.42 -6.51
C LEU A 155 -10.67 15.97 -7.73
N GLU A 156 -9.45 15.50 -7.97
CA GLU A 156 -8.60 15.88 -9.09
C GLU A 156 -7.54 14.81 -9.33
N LYS A 157 -6.71 15.02 -10.37
CA LYS A 157 -5.49 14.25 -10.59
C LYS A 157 -4.47 14.57 -9.48
N ILE A 158 -3.88 13.54 -8.87
CA ILE A 158 -2.91 13.69 -7.78
C ILE A 158 -1.60 12.98 -8.17
N ASN A 159 -0.46 13.66 -8.00
CA ASN A 159 0.87 13.08 -8.13
C ASN A 159 1.47 12.87 -6.73
N ILE A 160 1.56 11.60 -6.35
CA ILE A 160 2.14 11.11 -5.11
C ILE A 160 3.41 10.28 -5.33
N GLU A 161 3.91 10.15 -6.56
CA GLU A 161 5.02 9.26 -6.91
C GLU A 161 6.27 9.52 -6.04
N LYS A 162 6.60 10.78 -5.77
CA LYS A 162 7.71 11.16 -4.87
C LYS A 162 7.54 10.65 -3.44
N TYR A 163 6.30 10.49 -2.97
CA TYR A 163 5.98 9.97 -1.64
C TYR A 163 6.02 8.44 -1.62
N LEU A 164 5.54 7.81 -2.69
CA LEU A 164 5.61 6.35 -2.87
C LEU A 164 7.07 5.86 -2.96
N ALA A 165 7.93 6.61 -3.64
CA ALA A 165 9.36 6.30 -3.80
C ALA A 165 10.14 6.19 -2.47
N THR A 166 9.57 6.65 -1.35
CA THR A 166 10.17 6.46 -0.02
C THR A 166 10.12 5.01 0.48
N GLY A 167 9.31 4.15 -0.14
CA GLY A 167 9.11 2.76 0.29
C GLY A 167 8.32 2.60 1.59
N LYS A 168 7.81 3.69 2.18
CA LYS A 168 7.09 3.67 3.48
C LYS A 168 5.58 3.42 3.36
N ILE A 169 5.01 3.51 2.16
CA ILE A 169 3.57 3.35 1.90
C ILE A 169 3.31 1.97 1.31
N SER A 170 2.40 1.20 1.91
CA SER A 170 2.11 -0.17 1.48
C SER A 170 0.96 -0.27 0.48
N CYS A 171 0.02 0.68 0.47
CA CYS A 171 -1.16 0.66 -0.37
C CYS A 171 -1.70 2.07 -0.66
N VAL A 172 -2.26 2.27 -1.85
CA VAL A 172 -3.07 3.42 -2.23
C VAL A 172 -4.45 2.95 -2.66
N THR A 173 -5.50 3.51 -2.07
CA THR A 173 -6.89 3.27 -2.47
C THR A 173 -7.49 4.51 -3.10
N CYS A 174 -8.10 4.39 -4.28
CA CYS A 174 -8.79 5.51 -4.94
C CYS A 174 -10.31 5.25 -5.02
N GLY A 175 -11.10 6.32 -4.93
CA GLY A 175 -12.53 6.21 -5.14
C GLY A 175 -13.23 7.55 -5.37
N GLY A 176 -14.29 7.52 -6.18
CA GLY A 176 -15.13 8.67 -6.44
C GLY A 176 -16.11 9.00 -5.30
N GLU A 177 -16.67 10.20 -5.34
CA GLU A 177 -17.66 10.65 -4.36
C GLU A 177 -19.04 10.01 -4.60
N SER A 178 -19.74 9.69 -3.52
CA SER A 178 -21.07 9.09 -3.56
C SER A 178 -22.10 9.96 -2.83
N GLY A 179 -23.38 9.62 -2.97
CA GLY A 179 -24.49 10.41 -2.43
C GLY A 179 -25.23 11.15 -3.55
N ASP A 180 -26.03 12.13 -3.17
CA ASP A 180 -27.05 12.71 -4.05
C ASP A 180 -26.48 13.73 -5.04
N ASN A 181 -25.41 14.44 -4.63
CA ASN A 181 -24.71 15.43 -5.44
C ASN A 181 -23.20 15.11 -5.55
N PRO A 182 -22.83 13.96 -6.14
CA PRO A 182 -21.45 13.53 -6.23
C PRO A 182 -20.67 14.42 -7.19
N ARG A 183 -19.48 14.86 -6.76
CA ARG A 183 -18.53 15.54 -7.65
C ARG A 183 -17.95 14.55 -8.68
N PRO A 184 -17.57 15.05 -9.89
CA PRO A 184 -16.99 14.20 -10.92
C PRO A 184 -15.69 13.52 -10.45
N CYS A 185 -15.55 12.23 -10.77
CA CYS A 185 -14.31 11.49 -10.63
C CYS A 185 -13.90 10.97 -12.02
N ASP A 186 -12.73 11.36 -12.50
CA ASP A 186 -12.22 10.97 -13.82
C ASP A 186 -11.41 9.67 -13.74
N TYR A 187 -11.73 8.71 -14.60
CA TYR A 187 -11.04 7.43 -14.68
C TYR A 187 -9.55 7.58 -15.02
N GLY A 188 -9.18 8.58 -15.81
CA GLY A 188 -7.80 8.89 -16.15
C GLY A 188 -6.97 9.31 -14.93
N TRP A 189 -7.58 9.93 -13.92
CA TRP A 189 -6.89 10.24 -12.66
C TRP A 189 -6.58 8.96 -11.88
N ILE A 190 -7.53 8.03 -11.83
CA ILE A 190 -7.38 6.74 -11.15
C ILE A 190 -6.32 5.87 -11.82
N LEU A 191 -6.32 5.82 -13.16
CA LEU A 191 -5.28 5.12 -13.91
C LEU A 191 -3.90 5.74 -13.70
N ASP A 192 -3.81 7.06 -13.59
CA ASP A 192 -2.53 7.72 -13.33
C ASP A 192 -1.98 7.39 -11.94
N THR A 193 -2.79 7.44 -10.87
CA THR A 193 -2.37 6.99 -9.53
C THR A 193 -1.97 5.52 -9.53
N ARG A 194 -2.71 4.66 -10.24
CA ARG A 194 -2.34 3.25 -10.42
C ARG A 194 -0.97 3.12 -11.06
N GLU A 195 -0.69 3.82 -12.15
CA GLU A 195 0.61 3.74 -12.82
C GLU A 195 1.76 4.25 -11.93
N GLN A 196 1.52 5.27 -11.10
CA GLN A 196 2.49 5.67 -10.06
C GLN A 196 2.73 4.53 -9.06
N CYS A 197 1.68 3.84 -8.61
CA CYS A 197 1.81 2.69 -7.70
C CYS A 197 2.55 1.52 -8.34
N VAL A 198 2.27 1.22 -9.62
CA VAL A 198 2.97 0.17 -10.39
C VAL A 198 4.46 0.47 -10.49
N ARG A 199 4.85 1.69 -10.88
CA ARG A 199 6.27 2.09 -10.99
C ARG A 199 7.03 2.01 -9.67
N GLN A 200 6.33 2.20 -8.55
CA GLN A 200 6.91 2.18 -7.21
C GLN A 200 6.66 0.86 -6.46
N ASN A 201 6.07 -0.14 -7.13
CA ASN A 201 5.72 -1.44 -6.58
C ASN A 201 4.92 -1.35 -5.26
N VAL A 202 3.91 -0.48 -5.22
CA VAL A 202 2.97 -0.26 -4.10
C VAL A 202 1.60 -0.83 -4.46
N SER A 203 0.90 -1.48 -3.52
CA SER A 203 -0.46 -1.97 -3.78
C SER A 203 -1.40 -0.84 -4.18
N PHE A 204 -2.29 -1.11 -5.12
CA PHE A 204 -3.31 -0.19 -5.59
C PHE A 204 -4.67 -0.88 -5.61
N HIS A 205 -5.68 -0.20 -5.06
CA HIS A 205 -7.07 -0.66 -5.06
C HIS A 205 -8.02 0.43 -5.58
N PHE A 206 -8.77 0.10 -6.63
CA PHE A 206 -9.86 0.94 -7.11
C PHE A 206 -11.16 0.54 -6.42
N LYS A 207 -11.51 1.27 -5.36
CA LYS A 207 -12.60 0.89 -4.45
C LYS A 207 -13.99 1.13 -5.02
N GLN A 208 -14.22 2.30 -5.63
CA GLN A 208 -15.53 2.64 -6.20
C GLN A 208 -15.46 3.80 -7.20
N THR A 209 -16.36 3.79 -8.19
CA THR A 209 -16.46 4.84 -9.22
C THR A 209 -16.96 6.19 -8.68
N GLY A 210 -17.71 6.19 -7.58
CA GLY A 210 -18.56 7.32 -7.20
C GLY A 210 -19.81 7.44 -8.10
N GLY A 211 -20.66 8.42 -7.81
CA GLY A 211 -21.95 8.59 -8.48
C GLY A 211 -21.92 9.42 -9.76
N LYS A 212 -20.85 10.18 -10.01
CA LYS A 212 -20.61 10.93 -11.24
C LYS A 212 -19.21 10.60 -11.75
N PHE A 213 -19.13 9.67 -12.69
CA PHE A 213 -17.87 9.10 -13.17
C PHE A 213 -17.60 9.54 -14.60
N ILE A 214 -16.39 9.99 -14.90
CA ILE A 214 -15.98 10.41 -16.25
C ILE A 214 -15.06 9.34 -16.82
N LYS A 215 -15.39 8.84 -18.01
CA LYS A 215 -14.55 7.90 -18.76
C LYS A 215 -14.62 8.22 -20.24
N ASP A 216 -13.46 8.36 -20.89
CA ASP A 216 -13.34 8.66 -22.33
C ASP A 216 -14.13 9.92 -22.73
N GLY A 217 -14.11 10.95 -21.88
CA GLY A 217 -14.85 12.21 -22.07
C GLY A 217 -16.37 12.12 -21.84
N LYS A 218 -16.91 10.95 -21.50
CA LYS A 218 -18.34 10.74 -21.23
C LYS A 218 -18.61 10.71 -19.73
N VAL A 219 -19.73 11.32 -19.33
CA VAL A 219 -20.21 11.32 -17.94
C VAL A 219 -21.19 10.18 -17.75
N TYR A 220 -20.96 9.36 -16.73
CA TYR A 220 -21.81 8.28 -16.28
C TYR A 220 -22.36 8.60 -14.89
N LEU A 221 -23.68 8.56 -14.75
CA LEU A 221 -24.35 8.63 -13.45
C LEU A 221 -24.57 7.20 -12.94
N ILE A 222 -23.85 6.83 -11.88
CA ILE A 222 -23.79 5.45 -11.40
C ILE A 222 -24.52 5.35 -10.06
N ASP A 223 -25.60 4.57 -10.03
CA ASP A 223 -26.33 4.27 -8.81
C ASP A 223 -25.40 3.64 -7.76
N ARG A 224 -25.58 4.01 -6.49
CA ARG A 224 -24.76 3.57 -5.35
C ARG A 224 -24.53 2.07 -5.31
N LYS A 225 -25.54 1.25 -5.65
CA LYS A 225 -25.41 -0.23 -5.63
C LYS A 225 -24.45 -0.80 -6.68
N TYR A 226 -24.09 -0.02 -7.70
CA TYR A 226 -23.19 -0.42 -8.77
C TYR A 226 -21.78 0.17 -8.67
N GLN A 227 -21.54 1.13 -7.77
CA GLN A 227 -20.27 1.90 -7.77
C GLN A 227 -19.05 1.04 -7.45
N GLN A 228 -19.17 0.09 -6.49
CA GLN A 228 -18.10 -0.85 -6.15
C GLN A 228 -17.96 -1.94 -7.20
N THR A 229 -19.08 -2.57 -7.59
CA THR A 229 -19.05 -3.67 -8.57
C THR A 229 -18.57 -3.22 -9.95
N GLN A 230 -18.79 -1.97 -10.36
CA GLN A 230 -18.21 -1.43 -11.59
C GLN A 230 -16.71 -1.14 -11.46
N ALA A 231 -16.24 -0.70 -10.29
CA ALA A 231 -14.81 -0.51 -10.04
C ALA A 231 -14.06 -1.85 -10.04
N GLU A 232 -14.61 -2.88 -9.37
CA GLU A 232 -14.09 -4.25 -9.38
C GLU A 232 -14.00 -4.80 -10.81
N ARG A 233 -15.06 -4.61 -11.62
CA ARG A 233 -15.10 -5.05 -13.03
C ARG A 233 -14.10 -4.32 -13.93
N ALA A 234 -13.57 -3.17 -13.52
CA ALA A 234 -12.50 -2.52 -14.26
C ALA A 234 -11.21 -3.36 -14.24
N GLY A 235 -11.01 -4.22 -13.22
CA GLY A 235 -9.90 -5.16 -13.17
C GLY A 235 -8.53 -4.49 -13.11
N ILE A 236 -8.46 -3.28 -12.55
CA ILE A 236 -7.25 -2.47 -12.52
C ILE A 236 -6.49 -2.51 -11.19
N ASP A 237 -6.99 -3.24 -10.20
CA ASP A 237 -6.26 -3.45 -8.95
C ASP A 237 -4.86 -4.03 -9.23
N PHE A 238 -3.89 -3.59 -8.44
CA PHE A 238 -2.51 -4.04 -8.56
C PHE A 238 -2.01 -4.43 -7.18
N THR A 239 -1.53 -5.65 -7.08
CA THR A 239 -0.85 -6.15 -5.89
C THR A 239 0.57 -6.49 -6.32
N PRO A 240 1.58 -5.77 -5.79
CA PRO A 240 2.97 -6.18 -5.84
C PRO A 240 3.07 -7.66 -5.53
N VAL A 241 3.86 -8.39 -6.29
CA VAL A 241 4.17 -9.76 -5.90
C VAL A 241 5.10 -9.66 -4.70
N LYS A 242 4.51 -9.69 -3.50
CA LYS A 242 5.24 -9.77 -2.24
C LYS A 242 5.69 -11.21 -2.09
N PHE A 243 6.95 -11.47 -2.40
CA PHE A 243 7.56 -12.72 -1.99
C PHE A 243 7.78 -12.63 -0.49
N SER A 244 7.22 -13.57 0.26
CA SER A 244 7.52 -13.66 1.67
C SER A 244 9.01 -13.96 1.86
N GLU A 245 9.54 -13.57 3.00
CA GLU A 245 10.90 -13.94 3.41
C GLU A 245 11.12 -15.46 3.31
N SER A 246 10.08 -16.25 3.62
CA SER A 246 10.09 -17.71 3.46
C SER A 246 10.18 -18.15 1.99
N GLU A 247 9.51 -17.48 1.06
CA GLU A 247 9.58 -17.80 -0.38
C GLU A 247 10.97 -17.48 -0.96
N PHE A 248 11.57 -16.36 -0.55
CA PHE A 248 12.96 -16.07 -0.90
C PHE A 248 13.90 -17.11 -0.31
N GLN A 249 13.74 -17.47 0.96
CA GLN A 249 14.57 -18.47 1.61
C GLN A 249 14.47 -19.83 0.91
N GLU A 250 13.27 -20.30 0.59
CA GLU A 250 13.07 -21.54 -0.17
C GLU A 250 13.70 -21.48 -1.57
N LEU A 251 13.56 -20.34 -2.28
CA LEU A 251 14.20 -20.14 -3.58
C LEU A 251 15.72 -20.21 -3.46
N PHE A 252 16.32 -19.50 -2.51
CA PHE A 252 17.77 -19.48 -2.32
C PHE A 252 18.30 -20.84 -1.84
N GLU A 253 17.58 -21.56 -0.98
CA GLU A 253 17.93 -22.92 -0.58
C GLU A 253 17.88 -23.90 -1.76
N ARG A 254 16.93 -23.75 -2.68
CA ARG A 254 16.90 -24.52 -3.93
C ARG A 254 18.04 -24.15 -4.87
N LEU A 255 18.37 -22.86 -5.00
CA LEU A 255 19.45 -22.39 -5.85
C LEU A 255 20.82 -22.86 -5.34
N LYS A 256 21.04 -22.88 -4.03
CA LYS A 256 22.27 -23.40 -3.39
C LYS A 256 22.55 -24.86 -3.76
N LYS A 257 21.51 -25.67 -4.01
CA LYS A 257 21.64 -27.08 -4.43
C LYS A 257 22.12 -27.24 -5.88
N SER A 258 22.12 -26.18 -6.69
CA SER A 258 22.66 -26.24 -8.06
C SER A 258 24.12 -25.82 -8.07
N GLU A 259 25.03 -26.76 -8.37
CA GLU A 259 26.48 -26.50 -8.43
C GLU A 259 26.84 -25.31 -9.33
N PHE A 260 26.19 -25.20 -10.49
CA PHE A 260 26.39 -24.07 -11.39
C PHE A 260 26.02 -22.74 -10.71
N ARG A 261 24.84 -22.67 -10.08
CA ARG A 261 24.32 -21.43 -9.48
C ARG A 261 25.07 -21.04 -8.21
N SER A 262 25.40 -22.01 -7.36
CA SER A 262 26.13 -21.78 -6.12
C SER A 262 27.62 -21.46 -6.32
N SER A 263 28.17 -21.69 -7.52
CA SER A 263 29.54 -21.32 -7.86
C SER A 263 29.78 -19.81 -8.00
N PHE A 264 28.72 -19.01 -8.20
CA PHE A 264 28.84 -17.57 -8.39
C PHE A 264 29.00 -16.86 -7.05
N LYS A 265 29.95 -15.92 -6.98
CA LYS A 265 30.21 -15.05 -5.83
C LYS A 265 30.66 -13.68 -6.30
N LEU A 266 30.34 -12.63 -5.54
CA LEU A 266 30.91 -11.30 -5.78
C LEU A 266 32.40 -11.31 -5.41
N LYS A 267 33.25 -10.87 -6.36
CA LYS A 267 34.69 -10.68 -6.10
C LYS A 267 34.92 -9.32 -5.44
N GLN A 268 36.11 -9.13 -4.89
CA GLN A 268 36.51 -7.87 -4.24
C GLN A 268 36.21 -6.62 -5.10
N ARG A 269 36.62 -6.66 -6.38
CA ARG A 269 36.34 -5.57 -7.34
C ARG A 269 34.84 -5.28 -7.53
N ASP A 270 33.98 -6.30 -7.41
CA ASP A 270 32.54 -6.15 -7.64
C ASP A 270 31.91 -5.47 -6.40
N ARG A 271 32.42 -5.80 -5.20
CA ARG A 271 32.06 -5.14 -3.93
C ARG A 271 32.50 -3.68 -3.91
N GLU A 272 33.74 -3.40 -4.29
CA GLU A 272 34.26 -2.03 -4.42
C GLU A 272 33.46 -1.20 -5.43
N TYR A 273 33.03 -1.82 -6.54
CA TYR A 273 32.16 -1.16 -7.50
C TYR A 273 30.78 -0.84 -6.90
N ILE A 274 30.17 -1.76 -6.14
CA ILE A 274 28.89 -1.51 -5.46
C ILE A 274 29.04 -0.38 -4.43
N GLU A 275 30.09 -0.42 -3.62
CA GLU A 275 30.39 0.59 -2.61
C GLU A 275 30.57 1.98 -3.24
N SER A 276 31.38 2.08 -4.30
CA SER A 276 31.65 3.35 -4.99
C SER A 276 30.41 3.93 -5.70
N LYS A 277 29.45 3.11 -6.12
CA LYS A 277 28.24 3.56 -6.82
C LYS A 277 27.04 3.75 -5.89
N GLY A 278 27.00 3.05 -4.76
CA GLY A 278 25.83 2.97 -3.89
C GLY A 278 24.80 1.95 -4.35
N ILE A 279 24.13 1.31 -3.39
CA ILE A 279 23.19 0.20 -3.65
C ILE A 279 22.00 0.63 -4.52
N GLU A 280 21.50 1.84 -4.33
CA GLU A 280 20.39 2.42 -5.12
C GLU A 280 20.75 2.53 -6.61
N LYS A 281 22.01 2.89 -6.91
CA LYS A 281 22.48 2.99 -8.29
C LYS A 281 22.64 1.63 -8.93
N ILE A 282 23.10 0.62 -8.17
CA ILE A 282 23.16 -0.77 -8.62
C ILE A 282 21.76 -1.32 -8.91
N GLU A 283 20.80 -0.99 -8.05
CA GLU A 283 19.41 -1.35 -8.20
C GLU A 283 18.76 -0.69 -9.45
N SER A 284 19.10 0.58 -9.73
CA SER A 284 18.74 1.26 -10.99
C SER A 284 19.32 0.54 -12.22
N HIS A 285 20.62 0.19 -12.21
CA HIS A 285 21.22 -0.58 -13.31
C HIS A 285 20.53 -1.94 -13.48
N CYS A 286 20.13 -2.59 -12.38
CA CYS A 286 19.42 -3.84 -12.42
C CYS A 286 18.10 -3.71 -13.20
N ARG A 287 17.29 -2.69 -12.88
CA ARG A 287 16.05 -2.39 -13.61
C ARG A 287 16.30 -2.19 -15.10
N ASP A 288 17.31 -1.39 -15.46
CA ASP A 288 17.65 -1.15 -16.86
C ASP A 288 18.03 -2.46 -17.59
N PHE A 289 18.86 -3.30 -16.98
CA PHE A 289 19.23 -4.59 -17.57
C PHE A 289 18.05 -5.55 -17.73
N ILE A 290 17.14 -5.60 -16.76
CA ILE A 290 15.94 -6.44 -16.86
C ILE A 290 15.03 -5.91 -17.97
N ARG A 291 14.77 -4.61 -17.99
CA ARG A 291 13.95 -3.95 -19.02
C ARG A 291 14.48 -4.19 -20.43
N GLU A 292 15.80 -4.09 -20.62
CA GLU A 292 16.40 -4.17 -21.96
C GLU A 292 16.65 -5.60 -22.43
N ARG A 293 17.03 -6.51 -21.53
CA ARG A 293 17.54 -7.84 -21.90
C ARG A 293 16.59 -8.99 -21.62
N LEU A 294 15.65 -8.80 -20.69
CA LEU A 294 14.79 -9.88 -20.20
C LEU A 294 13.31 -9.59 -20.44
N ALA A 295 12.88 -8.34 -20.33
CA ALA A 295 11.48 -7.95 -20.45
C ALA A 295 10.88 -8.17 -21.83
N PRO A 296 11.55 -7.88 -22.97
CA PRO A 296 10.94 -7.99 -24.28
C PRO A 296 10.42 -9.41 -24.57
N LYS A 297 9.35 -9.52 -25.35
CA LYS A 297 8.81 -10.81 -25.81
C LYS A 297 9.82 -11.54 -26.68
N ASP A 298 10.40 -10.85 -27.64
CA ASP A 298 11.30 -11.40 -28.66
C ASP A 298 12.75 -11.00 -28.34
N ILE A 299 13.54 -11.97 -27.87
CA ILE A 299 14.95 -11.77 -27.46
C ILE A 299 15.84 -12.53 -28.45
N SER A 300 16.66 -11.81 -29.20
CA SER A 300 17.47 -12.37 -30.30
C SER A 300 18.45 -13.48 -29.88
N ASN A 301 18.92 -13.45 -28.63
CA ASN A 301 19.90 -14.40 -28.07
C ASN A 301 19.44 -14.96 -26.71
N ASP A 302 18.17 -15.36 -26.57
CA ASP A 302 17.69 -15.94 -25.31
C ASP A 302 18.48 -17.20 -24.91
N GLY A 303 18.93 -17.25 -23.66
CA GLY A 303 19.90 -18.22 -23.14
C GLY A 303 21.35 -17.71 -23.11
N LYS A 304 21.67 -16.62 -23.83
CA LYS A 304 23.01 -16.02 -23.91
C LYS A 304 23.00 -14.48 -23.77
N GLN A 305 21.86 -13.87 -23.46
CA GLN A 305 21.70 -12.41 -23.39
C GLN A 305 22.44 -11.75 -22.22
N THR A 306 22.69 -12.50 -21.15
CA THR A 306 23.29 -11.99 -19.91
C THR A 306 24.77 -12.40 -19.83
N PRO A 307 25.70 -11.43 -19.86
CA PRO A 307 27.13 -11.71 -19.69
C PRO A 307 27.43 -12.44 -18.37
N MET A 308 28.54 -13.16 -18.29
CA MET A 308 28.95 -13.85 -17.06
C MET A 308 29.83 -12.98 -16.15
N LYS A 309 30.20 -11.77 -16.61
CA LYS A 309 31.15 -10.87 -15.96
C LYS A 309 30.92 -9.42 -16.41
N GLY A 310 31.54 -8.47 -15.70
CA GLY A 310 31.58 -7.05 -16.08
C GLY A 310 30.65 -6.15 -15.26
N HIS A 311 29.68 -6.72 -14.56
CA HIS A 311 28.84 -5.99 -13.60
C HIS A 311 28.32 -6.95 -12.51
N PRO A 312 28.21 -6.52 -11.24
CA PRO A 312 27.69 -7.35 -10.15
C PRO A 312 26.29 -7.92 -10.43
N VAL A 313 25.41 -7.12 -11.04
CA VAL A 313 24.07 -7.59 -11.47
C VAL A 313 24.14 -8.79 -12.41
N PHE A 314 25.09 -8.83 -13.35
CA PHE A 314 25.19 -9.98 -14.26
C PHE A 314 25.59 -11.27 -13.53
N ILE A 315 26.52 -11.16 -12.58
CA ILE A 315 26.92 -12.27 -11.71
C ILE A 315 25.69 -12.75 -10.91
N ALA A 316 24.96 -11.81 -10.30
CA ALA A 316 23.77 -12.09 -9.54
C ALA A 316 22.65 -12.71 -10.39
N GLN A 317 22.46 -12.29 -11.65
CA GLN A 317 21.47 -12.89 -12.55
C GLN A 317 21.76 -14.38 -12.80
N HIS A 318 23.04 -14.75 -12.92
CA HIS A 318 23.41 -16.15 -13.04
C HIS A 318 23.28 -16.90 -11.72
N ALA A 319 23.68 -16.31 -10.60
CA ALA A 319 23.51 -16.92 -9.28
C ALA A 319 22.03 -17.19 -8.95
N THR A 320 21.14 -16.29 -9.36
CA THR A 320 19.72 -16.32 -9.04
C THR A 320 18.84 -16.99 -10.09
N ALA A 321 19.42 -17.50 -11.17
CA ALA A 321 18.68 -18.07 -12.30
C ALA A 321 17.68 -17.10 -12.98
N THR A 322 18.06 -15.82 -13.04
CA THR A 322 17.31 -14.77 -13.74
C THR A 322 18.03 -14.28 -15.01
N CYS A 323 18.96 -15.09 -15.55
CA CYS A 323 19.78 -14.73 -16.71
C CYS A 323 19.14 -14.97 -18.08
N CYS A 324 18.04 -15.74 -18.17
CA CYS A 324 17.28 -15.93 -19.41
C CYS A 324 15.84 -16.38 -19.16
N ARG A 325 14.98 -16.40 -20.21
CA ARG A 325 13.57 -16.83 -20.05
C ARG A 325 13.45 -18.30 -19.67
N GLY A 326 14.33 -19.15 -20.17
CA GLY A 326 14.38 -20.56 -19.76
C GLY A 326 14.66 -20.72 -18.26
N CYS A 327 15.52 -19.87 -17.68
CA CYS A 327 15.80 -19.90 -16.25
C CYS A 327 14.64 -19.33 -15.43
N LEU A 328 14.04 -18.21 -15.88
CA LEU A 328 12.83 -17.65 -15.30
C LEU A 328 11.70 -18.68 -15.23
N TYR A 329 11.46 -19.41 -16.32
CA TYR A 329 10.45 -20.45 -16.35
C TYR A 329 10.76 -21.60 -15.40
N LYS A 330 11.99 -22.12 -15.44
CA LYS A 330 12.40 -23.29 -14.64
C LYS A 330 12.41 -23.00 -13.14
N TRP A 331 12.93 -21.85 -12.73
CA TRP A 331 13.21 -21.55 -11.33
C TRP A 331 12.14 -20.70 -10.67
N HIS A 332 11.56 -19.77 -11.44
CA HIS A 332 10.66 -18.74 -10.95
C HIS A 332 9.22 -18.87 -11.48
N ARG A 333 8.94 -19.88 -12.32
CA ARG A 333 7.61 -20.17 -12.88
C ARG A 333 7.03 -19.04 -13.74
N ILE A 334 7.87 -18.18 -14.30
CA ILE A 334 7.46 -17.12 -15.24
C ILE A 334 7.47 -17.68 -16.66
N ALA A 335 6.30 -17.69 -17.32
CA ALA A 335 6.14 -18.28 -18.65
C ALA A 335 6.91 -17.49 -19.74
N PRO A 336 7.53 -18.18 -20.71
CA PRO A 336 8.14 -17.54 -21.88
C PRO A 336 7.09 -17.12 -22.93
N GLY A 337 7.54 -16.47 -24.01
CA GLY A 337 6.69 -16.16 -25.17
C GLY A 337 5.80 -14.92 -25.03
N ARG A 338 5.97 -14.15 -23.95
CA ARG A 338 5.34 -12.84 -23.75
C ARG A 338 6.29 -11.86 -23.07
N GLU A 339 6.01 -10.57 -23.21
CA GLU A 339 6.70 -9.54 -22.46
C GLU A 339 6.54 -9.75 -20.94
N LEU A 340 7.58 -9.45 -20.17
CA LEU A 340 7.48 -9.45 -18.71
C LEU A 340 6.60 -8.27 -18.26
N THR A 341 5.67 -8.54 -17.36
CA THR A 341 4.90 -7.47 -16.73
C THR A 341 5.80 -6.64 -15.81
N ALA A 342 5.38 -5.42 -15.46
CA ALA A 342 6.10 -4.61 -14.48
C ALA A 342 6.33 -5.37 -13.15
N CYS A 343 5.30 -6.09 -12.65
CA CYS A 343 5.42 -6.94 -11.47
C CYS A 343 6.54 -7.98 -11.58
N GLU A 344 6.64 -8.64 -12.74
CA GLU A 344 7.63 -9.69 -12.95
C GLU A 344 9.04 -9.11 -13.09
N GLN A 345 9.17 -7.93 -13.70
CA GLN A 345 10.44 -7.22 -13.74
C GLN A 345 10.88 -6.82 -12.34
N ASP A 346 9.98 -6.22 -11.55
CA ASP A 346 10.26 -5.84 -10.15
C ASP A 346 10.63 -7.05 -9.30
N TYR A 347 9.91 -8.16 -9.43
CA TYR A 347 10.27 -9.41 -8.79
C TYR A 347 11.69 -9.85 -9.12
N VAL A 348 12.02 -9.92 -10.41
CA VAL A 348 13.35 -10.36 -10.85
C VAL A 348 14.42 -9.46 -10.27
N VAL A 349 14.18 -8.14 -10.24
CA VAL A 349 15.08 -7.17 -9.60
C VAL A 349 15.19 -7.44 -8.10
N SER A 350 14.09 -7.68 -7.38
CA SER A 350 14.11 -7.99 -5.95
C SER A 350 14.94 -9.24 -5.65
N VAL A 351 14.76 -10.34 -6.40
CA VAL A 351 15.57 -11.57 -6.25
C VAL A 351 17.06 -11.27 -6.42
N ILE A 352 17.41 -10.52 -7.46
CA ILE A 352 18.80 -10.17 -7.76
C ILE A 352 19.41 -9.31 -6.65
N MET A 353 18.69 -8.27 -6.21
CA MET A 353 19.18 -7.35 -5.21
C MET A 353 19.29 -7.98 -3.83
N GLU A 354 18.38 -8.89 -3.48
CA GLU A 354 18.43 -9.66 -2.24
C GLU A 354 19.70 -10.53 -2.19
N TRP A 355 20.00 -11.22 -3.30
CA TRP A 355 21.25 -11.97 -3.40
C TRP A 355 22.49 -11.07 -3.28
N ILE A 356 22.49 -9.90 -3.95
CA ILE A 356 23.60 -8.94 -3.87
C ILE A 356 23.81 -8.47 -2.44
N ARG A 357 22.76 -8.07 -1.72
CA ARG A 357 22.84 -7.63 -0.32
C ARG A 357 23.43 -8.72 0.57
N SER A 358 22.93 -9.95 0.43
CA SER A 358 23.44 -11.12 1.18
C SER A 358 24.92 -11.44 0.90
N GLN A 359 25.46 -11.02 -0.24
CA GLN A 359 26.88 -11.20 -0.59
C GLN A 359 27.76 -10.07 -0.11
N ILE A 360 27.21 -8.89 0.19
CA ILE A 360 27.96 -7.76 0.76
C ILE A 360 28.13 -7.94 2.27
N GLU A 361 27.12 -8.52 2.93
CA GLU A 361 27.12 -8.79 4.38
C GLU A 361 28.01 -9.98 4.79
N GLN A 362 28.40 -10.85 3.84
CA GLN A 362 29.34 -11.96 4.02
C GLN A 362 30.77 -11.53 3.73
#